data_AF-A0A4Q1DE59-F1
#
_entry.id   AF-A0A4Q1DE59-F1
#
_cell.length_a   1.000
_cell.length_b   1.000
_cell.length_c   1.000
_cell.angle_alpha   90.00
_cell.angle_beta   90.00
_cell.angle_gamma   90.00
#
_symmetry.space_group_name_H-M   'P 1'
#
loop_
_entity.id
_entity.type
_entity.pdbx_description
1 polymer ?
#
loop_
_entity_poly.entity_id
_entity_poly.type
_entity_poly.pdbx_seq_one_letter_code
_entity_poly.pdbx_strand_id
1 'polypeptide(L)'
;MNIKNICLILSLFLFSCSSSKYYECKYDSPVVVYDNVQLSKSVCTIPAGSAFVLGKKVKGRRLVNYMSFSGYTEEFGFAKTKVLPDYKFVSPGVAVSNGVAQSSGHYNNSAVGGTSSSSSSGDVQVKGYYRKNGTYVRPHVRSAPRRH
;
A
#
# COMPACT_ATOMS: atom_id res chain seq x y z
N MET A 1 34.63 3.03 35.27
CA MET A 1 34.36 2.98 33.81
C MET A 1 35.31 3.96 33.14
N ASN A 2 36.22 3.50 32.28
CA ASN A 2 37.28 4.36 31.73
C ASN A 2 36.71 5.38 30.74
N ILE A 3 37.27 6.59 30.71
CA ILE A 3 36.79 7.70 29.85
C ILE A 3 36.80 7.31 28.36
N LYS A 4 37.73 6.43 27.97
CA LYS A 4 37.81 5.82 26.63
C LYS A 4 36.57 4.99 26.28
N ASN A 5 35.99 4.28 27.25
CA ASN A 5 34.80 3.44 27.06
C ASN A 5 33.54 4.32 27.00
N ILE A 6 33.52 5.46 27.70
CA ILE A 6 32.42 6.45 27.63
C ILE A 6 32.41 7.13 26.26
N CYS A 7 33.57 7.57 25.74
CA CYS A 7 33.67 8.16 24.41
C CYS A 7 33.28 7.20 23.28
N LEU A 8 33.58 5.90 23.43
CA LEU A 8 33.20 4.87 22.46
C LEU A 8 31.69 4.60 22.45
N ILE A 9 31.03 4.63 23.62
CA ILE A 9 29.56 4.53 23.70
C ILE A 9 28.89 5.79 23.13
N LEU A 10 29.46 6.98 23.38
CA LEU A 10 28.93 8.24 22.86
C LEU A 10 29.07 8.36 21.33
N SER A 11 30.16 7.82 20.75
CA SER A 11 30.34 7.81 19.30
C SER A 11 29.39 6.84 18.58
N LEU A 12 29.02 5.73 19.22
CA LEU A 12 28.01 4.78 18.71
C LEU A 12 26.60 5.40 18.67
N PHE A 13 26.27 6.33 19.57
CA PHE A 13 24.97 7.02 19.57
C PHE A 13 24.85 8.09 18.48
N LEU A 14 25.95 8.71 18.06
CA LEU A 14 25.94 9.81 17.08
C LEU A 14 25.89 9.35 15.61
N PHE A 15 26.13 8.06 15.34
CA PHE A 15 26.10 7.50 13.98
C PHE A 15 24.72 6.98 13.51
N SER A 16 23.65 7.14 14.31
CA SER A 16 22.36 6.48 14.04
C SER A 16 21.34 7.30 13.25
N CYS A 17 21.56 8.59 12.99
CA CYS A 17 20.56 9.41 12.29
C CYS A 17 20.69 9.33 10.75
N SER A 18 20.44 8.15 10.17
CA SER A 18 20.32 8.03 8.72
C SER A 18 18.90 8.46 8.29
N SER A 19 18.76 9.73 7.89
CA SER A 19 17.50 10.25 7.35
C SER A 19 17.11 9.44 6.11
N SER A 20 16.03 8.67 6.20
CA SER A 20 15.48 7.93 5.07
C SER A 20 14.91 8.94 4.06
N LYS A 21 15.54 9.04 2.89
CA LYS A 21 15.06 9.91 1.81
C LYS A 21 13.94 9.21 1.04
N TYR A 22 12.79 9.84 0.97
CA TYR A 22 11.65 9.39 0.17
C TYR A 22 11.58 10.17 -1.13
N TYR A 23 11.05 9.52 -2.17
CA TYR A 23 10.98 10.13 -3.50
C TYR A 23 9.61 9.93 -4.12
N GLU A 24 9.07 10.97 -4.74
CA GLU A 24 7.94 10.84 -5.65
C GLU A 24 8.42 10.26 -6.99
N CYS A 25 7.62 9.38 -7.58
CA CYS A 25 7.89 8.72 -8.86
C CYS A 25 6.60 8.60 -9.67
N LYS A 26 6.76 8.56 -11.00
CA LYS A 26 5.75 8.17 -11.98
C LYS A 26 6.32 7.08 -12.89
N TYR A 27 5.46 6.19 -13.35
CA TYR A 27 5.85 5.12 -14.26
C TYR A 27 4.83 4.95 -15.38
N ASP A 28 5.30 4.74 -16.61
CA ASP A 28 4.43 4.71 -17.80
C ASP A 28 3.68 3.38 -17.97
N SER A 29 3.93 2.42 -17.08
CA SER A 29 3.22 1.14 -17.03
C SER A 29 2.55 0.93 -15.68
N PRO A 30 1.48 0.12 -15.60
CA PRO A 30 0.86 -0.23 -14.33
C PRO A 30 1.85 -0.91 -13.37
N VAL A 31 1.82 -0.55 -12.10
CA VAL A 31 2.71 -1.11 -11.07
C VAL A 31 1.89 -1.89 -10.06
N VAL A 32 2.20 -3.17 -9.86
CA VAL A 32 1.52 -4.02 -8.86
C VAL A 32 2.19 -3.87 -7.50
N VAL A 33 1.39 -3.59 -6.48
CA VAL A 33 1.81 -3.49 -5.08
C VAL A 33 1.35 -4.74 -4.34
N TYR A 34 2.27 -5.34 -3.59
CA TYR A 34 2.08 -6.57 -2.83
C TYR A 34 2.17 -6.30 -1.34
N ASP A 35 1.51 -7.12 -0.53
CA ASP A 35 1.50 -6.97 0.94
C ASP A 35 2.84 -7.35 1.58
N ASN A 36 3.61 -8.22 0.93
CA ASN A 36 4.86 -8.75 1.43
C ASN A 36 5.98 -8.77 0.37
N VAL A 37 7.19 -8.96 0.87
CA VAL A 37 8.43 -8.95 0.08
C VAL A 37 8.50 -10.14 -0.89
N GLN A 38 7.82 -11.24 -0.57
CA GLN A 38 7.72 -12.45 -1.38
C GLN A 38 6.73 -12.30 -2.55
N LEU A 39 6.01 -11.17 -2.62
CA LEU A 39 5.04 -10.86 -3.66
C LEU A 39 3.88 -11.86 -3.75
N SER A 40 3.51 -12.50 -2.64
CA SER A 40 2.50 -13.58 -2.72
C SER A 40 1.06 -13.08 -2.88
N LYS A 41 0.75 -11.86 -2.40
CA LYS A 41 -0.61 -11.30 -2.49
C LYS A 41 -0.59 -9.83 -2.91
N SER A 42 -1.24 -9.54 -4.03
CA SER A 42 -1.43 -8.18 -4.52
C SER A 42 -2.43 -7.41 -3.65
N VAL A 43 -2.07 -6.19 -3.27
CA VAL A 43 -2.91 -5.24 -2.51
C VAL A 43 -3.62 -4.28 -3.46
N CYS A 44 -2.89 -3.70 -4.41
CA CYS A 44 -3.44 -2.78 -5.40
C CYS A 44 -2.57 -2.72 -6.66
N THR A 45 -3.10 -2.09 -7.70
CA THR A 45 -2.35 -1.74 -8.91
C THR A 45 -2.37 -0.23 -9.08
N ILE A 46 -1.20 0.37 -9.16
CA ILE A 46 -1.01 1.79 -9.44
C ILE A 46 -1.16 1.97 -10.96
N PRO A 47 -2.10 2.79 -11.44
CA PRO A 47 -2.27 3.03 -12.86
C PRO A 47 -1.04 3.72 -13.46
N ALA A 48 -0.77 3.45 -14.75
CA ALA A 48 0.26 4.15 -15.52
C ALA A 48 0.10 5.68 -15.39
N GLY A 49 1.22 6.39 -15.28
CA GLY A 49 1.30 7.85 -15.12
C GLY A 49 0.93 8.37 -13.72
N SER A 50 0.45 7.51 -12.81
CA SER A 50 0.10 7.92 -11.45
C SER A 50 1.35 8.19 -10.61
N ALA A 51 1.30 9.21 -9.77
CA ALA A 51 2.36 9.52 -8.81
C ALA A 51 2.25 8.62 -7.57
N PHE A 52 3.38 8.12 -7.10
CA PHE A 52 3.50 7.35 -5.86
C PHE A 52 4.84 7.62 -5.18
N VAL A 53 4.97 7.22 -3.91
CA VAL A 53 6.16 7.48 -3.11
C VAL A 53 6.99 6.21 -2.95
N LEU A 54 8.27 6.30 -3.31
CA LEU A 54 9.27 5.27 -3.11
C LEU A 54 9.88 5.37 -1.70
N GLY A 55 9.84 4.23 -1.01
CA GLY A 55 10.53 3.98 0.24
C GLY A 55 11.87 3.28 0.06
N LYS A 56 12.42 2.82 1.18
CA LYS A 56 13.68 2.07 1.21
C LYS A 56 13.56 0.73 0.45
N LYS A 57 14.71 0.22 0.00
CA LYS A 57 14.83 -1.12 -0.56
C LYS A 57 14.85 -2.15 0.58
N VAL A 58 14.10 -3.23 0.44
CA VAL A 58 14.09 -4.35 1.38
C VAL A 58 14.20 -5.64 0.58
N LYS A 59 15.29 -6.40 0.78
CA LYS A 59 15.55 -7.69 0.09
C LYS A 59 15.27 -7.66 -1.41
N GLY A 60 15.81 -6.67 -2.13
CA GLY A 60 15.60 -6.56 -3.58
C GLY A 60 14.31 -5.83 -3.99
N ARG A 61 13.33 -5.65 -3.11
CA ARG A 61 12.04 -5.04 -3.43
C ARG A 61 11.96 -3.59 -2.98
N ARG A 62 11.14 -2.79 -3.66
CA ARG A 62 10.90 -1.37 -3.31
C ARG A 62 9.65 -1.26 -2.47
N LEU A 63 9.76 -0.56 -1.35
CA LEU A 63 8.59 -0.11 -0.62
C LEU A 63 7.91 1.02 -1.39
N VAL A 64 6.58 0.98 -1.46
CA VAL A 64 5.77 1.99 -2.14
C VAL A 64 4.57 2.39 -1.30
N ASN A 65 4.30 3.69 -1.29
CA ASN A 65 3.04 4.27 -0.83
C ASN A 65 2.28 4.86 -2.01
N TYR A 66 1.02 4.47 -2.16
CA TYR A 66 0.10 5.01 -3.15
C TYR A 66 -1.29 5.19 -2.55
N MET A 67 -1.73 6.44 -2.42
CA MET A 67 -2.96 6.79 -1.70
C MET A 67 -2.96 6.17 -0.28
N SER A 68 -3.96 5.33 0.03
CA SER A 68 -4.10 4.60 1.30
C SER A 68 -3.40 3.23 1.30
N PHE A 69 -2.72 2.85 0.22
CA PHE A 69 -2.07 1.56 0.08
C PHE A 69 -0.56 1.68 0.30
N SER A 70 -0.03 0.73 1.06
CA SER A 70 1.40 0.59 1.34
C SER A 70 1.82 -0.85 1.10
N GLY A 71 2.95 -1.06 0.44
CA GLY A 71 3.41 -2.41 0.14
C GLY A 71 4.74 -2.46 -0.58
N TYR A 72 4.99 -3.58 -1.22
CA TYR A 72 6.20 -3.88 -1.97
C TYR A 72 5.88 -3.95 -3.46
N THR A 73 6.78 -3.45 -4.30
CA THR A 73 6.73 -3.68 -5.75
C THR A 73 8.02 -4.34 -6.19
N GLU A 74 7.97 -4.93 -7.38
CA GLU A 74 9.17 -5.37 -8.08
C GLU A 74 10.13 -4.20 -8.31
N GLU A 75 11.41 -4.53 -8.50
CA GLU A 75 12.41 -3.52 -8.79
C GLU A 75 12.29 -3.08 -10.25
N PHE A 76 11.68 -1.94 -10.45
CA PHE A 76 11.74 -1.21 -11.71
C PHE A 76 12.77 -0.08 -11.61
N GLY A 77 13.32 0.32 -12.75
CA GLY A 77 14.20 1.48 -12.90
C GLY A 77 13.44 2.81 -12.73
N PHE A 78 12.73 2.96 -11.62
CA PHE A 78 11.87 4.09 -11.32
C PHE A 78 12.65 5.41 -11.30
N ALA A 79 12.26 6.34 -12.19
CA ALA A 79 12.80 7.69 -12.21
C ALA A 79 12.32 8.46 -10.97
N LYS A 80 13.26 8.98 -10.19
CA LYS A 80 12.97 9.79 -9.00
C LYS A 80 12.67 11.22 -9.44
N THR A 81 11.43 11.65 -9.29
CA THR A 81 10.99 12.98 -9.76
C THR A 81 11.26 14.06 -8.71
N LYS A 82 10.94 13.79 -7.44
CA LYS A 82 11.02 14.79 -6.36
C LYS A 82 11.45 14.14 -5.05
N VAL A 83 12.32 14.80 -4.30
CA VAL A 83 12.69 14.39 -2.93
C VAL A 83 11.64 14.89 -1.94
N LEU A 84 11.23 14.03 -1.00
CA LEU A 84 10.26 14.35 0.03
C LEU A 84 10.92 14.22 1.42
N PRO A 85 11.55 15.29 1.95
CA PRO A 85 12.35 15.24 3.18
C PRO A 85 11.50 14.97 4.44
N ASP A 86 10.29 15.52 4.52
CA ASP A 86 9.42 15.40 5.71
C ASP A 86 8.37 14.29 5.59
N TYR A 87 8.42 13.49 4.54
CA TYR A 87 7.41 12.46 4.29
C TYR A 87 7.46 11.36 5.36
N LYS A 88 6.31 11.06 5.96
CA LYS A 88 6.15 9.96 6.92
C LYS A 88 5.67 8.72 6.17
N PHE A 89 6.62 7.84 5.86
CA PHE A 89 6.30 6.61 5.17
C PHE A 89 5.47 5.68 6.05
N VAL A 90 4.38 5.17 5.48
CA VAL A 90 3.48 4.23 6.15
C VAL A 90 4.00 2.82 5.88
N SER A 91 4.41 2.12 6.93
CA SER A 91 4.92 0.76 6.77
C SER A 91 3.78 -0.21 6.42
N PRO A 92 4.00 -1.18 5.52
CA PRO A 92 3.03 -2.25 5.28
C PRO A 92 2.68 -2.96 6.60
N GLY A 93 1.39 -3.14 6.88
CA GLY A 93 0.90 -3.75 8.13
C GLY A 93 0.71 -2.78 9.31
N VAL A 94 1.21 -1.53 9.21
CA VAL A 94 0.90 -0.46 10.17
C VAL A 94 -0.17 0.42 9.52
N ALA A 95 -1.43 -0.03 9.55
CA ALA A 95 -2.54 0.87 9.26
C ALA A 95 -2.54 1.95 10.35
N VAL A 96 -2.02 3.13 10.02
CA VAL A 96 -1.98 4.27 10.95
C VAL A 96 -3.41 4.69 11.21
N SER A 97 -3.91 4.36 12.40
CA SER A 97 -5.19 4.75 12.96
C SER A 97 -5.20 6.22 13.39
N ASN A 98 -4.68 7.14 12.58
CA ASN A 98 -4.80 8.58 12.82
C ASN A 98 -5.57 9.22 11.66
N GLY A 99 -6.76 9.72 11.99
CA GLY A 99 -7.87 9.96 11.07
C GLY A 99 -7.58 10.90 9.89
N VAL A 100 -8.01 10.50 8.70
CA VAL A 100 -9.21 10.99 7.99
C VAL A 100 -9.49 9.97 6.87
N ALA A 101 -10.77 9.59 6.73
CA ALA A 101 -11.37 8.59 5.83
C ALA A 101 -11.27 7.11 6.26
N GLN A 102 -11.99 6.78 7.33
CA GLN A 102 -12.74 5.53 7.36
C GLN A 102 -13.70 5.50 6.16
N SER A 103 -13.41 4.65 5.18
CA SER A 103 -14.45 3.83 4.58
C SER A 103 -14.01 2.39 4.79
N SER A 104 -14.60 1.78 5.81
CA SER A 104 -14.47 0.39 6.20
C SER A 104 -14.93 -0.54 5.08
N GLY A 105 -14.01 -0.90 4.19
CA GLY A 105 -14.16 -2.09 3.35
C GLY A 105 -13.82 -3.34 4.16
N HIS A 106 -14.73 -3.78 5.04
CA HIS A 106 -14.61 -5.08 5.70
C HIS A 106 -14.68 -6.20 4.65
N TYR A 107 -13.53 -6.75 4.23
CA TYR A 107 -13.48 -8.07 3.60
C TYR A 107 -13.26 -9.11 4.71
N ASN A 108 -14.34 -9.49 5.38
CA ASN A 108 -14.32 -10.65 6.27
C ASN A 108 -14.24 -11.90 5.40
N ASN A 109 -13.07 -12.53 5.36
CA ASN A 109 -12.92 -13.87 4.85
C ASN A 109 -12.96 -14.82 6.05
N SER A 110 -14.18 -15.18 6.46
CA SER A 110 -14.41 -16.25 7.43
C SER A 110 -15.30 -17.28 6.76
N ALA A 111 -14.69 -18.38 6.33
CA ALA A 111 -15.40 -19.62 6.14
C ALA A 111 -15.93 -20.08 7.51
N VAL A 112 -17.23 -20.36 7.60
CA VAL A 112 -17.88 -21.44 8.36
C VAL A 112 -19.39 -21.16 8.39
N GLY A 113 -20.16 -22.20 8.12
CA GLY A 113 -21.57 -22.15 7.73
C GLY A 113 -22.58 -21.85 8.84
N GLY A 114 -23.83 -21.76 8.40
CA GLY A 114 -24.99 -21.56 9.26
C GLY A 114 -26.16 -20.96 8.49
N THR A 115 -27.05 -21.83 8.04
CA THR A 115 -28.37 -21.58 7.44
C THR A 115 -29.21 -20.50 8.14
N SER A 116 -29.81 -19.59 7.38
CA SER A 116 -31.24 -19.23 7.51
C SER A 116 -31.68 -18.26 6.40
N SER A 117 -32.85 -18.58 5.86
CA SER A 117 -33.59 -17.89 4.81
C SER A 117 -34.07 -16.50 5.21
N SER A 118 -33.91 -15.48 4.34
CA SER A 118 -34.96 -14.46 4.08
C SER A 118 -34.57 -13.44 3.00
N SER A 119 -35.48 -13.30 2.03
CA SER A 119 -35.78 -12.15 1.15
C SER A 119 -34.66 -11.35 0.46
N SER A 120 -34.64 -11.50 -0.86
CA SER A 120 -33.78 -10.84 -1.84
C SER A 120 -34.02 -9.32 -1.97
N SER A 121 -33.09 -8.51 -1.51
CA SER A 121 -32.83 -7.17 -2.05
C SER A 121 -31.35 -6.82 -1.84
N GLY A 122 -30.48 -7.56 -2.53
CA GLY A 122 -29.05 -7.54 -2.23
C GLY A 122 -28.31 -6.41 -2.94
N ASP A 123 -27.60 -5.58 -2.21
CA ASP A 123 -26.50 -4.83 -2.79
C ASP A 123 -25.45 -5.81 -3.35
N VAL A 124 -24.95 -5.53 -4.55
CA VAL A 124 -23.95 -6.33 -5.26
C VAL A 124 -22.58 -5.67 -5.09
N GLN A 125 -21.68 -6.37 -4.42
CA GLN A 125 -20.27 -5.98 -4.31
C GLN A 125 -19.53 -6.27 -5.63
N VAL A 126 -19.03 -5.24 -6.30
CA VAL A 126 -18.28 -5.34 -7.57
C VAL A 126 -16.79 -5.15 -7.30
N LYS A 127 -15.97 -6.14 -7.70
CA LYS A 127 -14.51 -6.04 -7.66
C LYS A 127 -13.99 -5.07 -8.73
N GLY A 128 -12.83 -4.46 -8.51
CA GLY A 128 -12.20 -3.61 -9.51
C GLY A 128 -11.82 -4.40 -10.77
N TYR A 129 -11.93 -3.79 -11.94
CA TYR A 129 -11.64 -4.42 -13.23
C TYR A 129 -11.17 -3.40 -14.29
N TYR A 130 -10.55 -3.90 -15.36
CA TYR A 130 -10.18 -3.10 -16.52
C TYR A 130 -11.25 -3.20 -17.60
N ARG A 131 -11.68 -2.07 -18.16
CA ARG A 131 -12.53 -2.04 -19.36
C ARG A 131 -11.71 -2.38 -20.61
N LYS A 132 -12.39 -2.74 -21.70
CA LYS A 132 -11.76 -3.04 -23.01
C LYS A 132 -10.87 -1.90 -23.56
N ASN A 133 -11.11 -0.66 -23.13
CA ASN A 133 -10.32 0.51 -23.52
C ASN A 133 -9.15 0.80 -22.56
N GLY A 134 -8.82 -0.11 -21.64
CA GLY A 134 -7.72 0.03 -20.68
C GLY A 134 -8.03 0.89 -19.45
N THR A 135 -9.21 1.51 -19.35
CA THR A 135 -9.58 2.30 -18.17
C THR A 135 -9.85 1.39 -16.97
N TYR A 136 -9.14 1.61 -15.86
CA TYR A 136 -9.39 0.93 -14.59
C TYR A 136 -10.68 1.42 -13.92
N VAL A 137 -11.48 0.49 -13.42
CA VAL A 137 -12.71 0.74 -12.65
C VAL A 137 -12.47 0.32 -11.21
N ARG A 138 -12.60 1.27 -10.27
CA ARG A 138 -12.47 0.98 -8.84
C ARG A 138 -13.60 0.06 -8.32
N PRO A 139 -13.33 -0.81 -7.33
CA PRO A 139 -14.37 -1.57 -6.65
C PRO A 139 -15.49 -0.66 -6.13
N HIS A 140 -16.74 -1.10 -6.25
CA HIS A 140 -17.91 -0.33 -5.80
C HIS A 140 -19.09 -1.27 -5.48
N VAL A 141 -20.04 -0.76 -4.72
CA VAL A 141 -21.33 -1.42 -4.45
C VAL A 141 -22.36 -0.89 -5.47
N ARG A 142 -23.22 -1.77 -6.00
CA ARG A 142 -24.37 -1.38 -6.82
C ARG A 142 -25.63 -2.12 -6.37
N SER A 143 -26.80 -1.53 -6.54
CA SER A 143 -28.06 -2.22 -6.22
C SER A 143 -28.28 -3.43 -7.14
N ALA A 144 -28.85 -4.52 -6.59
CA ALA A 144 -29.24 -5.66 -7.40
C ALA A 144 -30.21 -5.26 -8.52
N PRO A 145 -30.11 -5.94 -9.69
CA PRO A 145 -31.14 -5.83 -10.71
C PRO A 145 -32.51 -6.19 -10.12
N ARG A 146 -33.52 -5.34 -10.34
CA ARG A 146 -34.90 -5.69 -10.04
C ARG A 146 -35.36 -6.77 -11.01
N ARG A 147 -35.90 -7.87 -10.48
CA ARG A 147 -36.60 -8.88 -11.28
C ARG A 147 -37.95 -8.28 -11.69
N HIS A 148 -38.24 -8.30 -12.98
CA HIS A 148 -39.55 -8.01 -13.57
C HIS A 148 -40.14 -9.32 -14.10
#